data_AF-A0AAJ6NBM5-F1
#
_entry.id   AF-A0AAJ6NBM5-F1
#
_cell.length_a   1.000
_cell.length_b   1.000
_cell.length_c   1.000
_cell.angle_alpha   90.00
_cell.angle_beta   90.00
_cell.angle_gamma   90.00
#
_symmetry.space_group_name_H-M   'P 1'
#
loop_
_entity.id
_entity.type
_entity.pdbx_description
1 polymer ?
#
loop_
_entity_poly.entity_id
_entity_poly.type
_entity_poly.pdbx_seq_one_letter_code
_entity_poly.pdbx_strand_id
1 'polypeptide(L)'
;MSNIYIALYKGKGNWVDKIVRLFTRGRYSHCELVVKKTEFTGGSHYENDTVYECYSSSPRDNGVRRKNINIDNKNWDLVKLDNVTEQQIISYYQQTKGAKYDLWGAIGVCLGIQDEREKYFCSEWCFNVIFGSDQGWRFSPNQLAVIIRNSRI
;
A
#
# COMPACT_ATOMS: atom_id res chain seq x y z
N MET A 1 -4.19 11.40 17.43
CA MET A 1 -4.47 10.03 16.95
C MET A 1 -4.30 10.04 15.45
N SER A 2 -3.39 9.20 14.92
CA SER A 2 -3.24 9.02 13.48
C SER A 2 -4.34 8.09 12.96
N ASN A 3 -4.94 8.45 11.84
CA ASN A 3 -5.91 7.57 11.18
C ASN A 3 -5.18 6.76 10.11
N ILE A 4 -5.42 5.45 10.08
CA ILE A 4 -4.81 4.55 9.12
C ILE A 4 -5.80 4.23 8.01
N TYR A 5 -5.31 4.25 6.77
CA TYR A 5 -6.06 3.89 5.59
C TYR A 5 -5.24 2.96 4.70
N ILE A 6 -5.92 2.18 3.87
CA ILE A 6 -5.34 1.67 2.63
C ILE A 6 -5.80 2.57 1.48
N ALA A 7 -4.86 3.05 0.67
CA ALA A 7 -5.11 3.80 -0.54
C ALA A 7 -4.94 2.87 -1.76
N LEU A 8 -5.99 2.73 -2.57
CA LEU A 8 -6.03 1.88 -3.75
C LEU A 8 -5.99 2.75 -5.01
N TYR A 9 -4.95 2.60 -5.83
CA TYR A 9 -4.76 3.42 -7.02
C TYR A 9 -5.56 2.89 -8.21
N LYS A 10 -6.42 3.75 -8.77
CA LYS A 10 -7.26 3.50 -9.96
C LYS A 10 -6.95 4.41 -11.16
N GLY A 11 -5.96 5.30 -11.06
CA GLY A 11 -5.61 6.26 -12.13
C GLY A 11 -4.97 5.59 -13.37
N LYS A 12 -4.91 6.27 -14.53
CA LYS A 12 -4.45 5.64 -15.80
C LYS A 12 -3.08 4.94 -15.72
N GLY A 13 -2.16 5.44 -14.88
CA GLY A 13 -0.89 4.79 -14.57
C GLY A 13 0.09 4.65 -15.75
N ASN A 14 1.22 4.01 -15.49
CA ASN A 14 2.26 3.68 -16.48
C ASN A 14 2.01 2.29 -17.10
N TRP A 15 2.88 1.82 -17.98
CA TRP A 15 2.73 0.49 -18.62
C TRP A 15 2.66 -0.66 -17.62
N VAL A 16 3.41 -0.59 -16.51
CA VAL A 16 3.33 -1.55 -15.40
C VAL A 16 1.93 -1.58 -14.76
N ASP A 17 1.29 -0.42 -14.60
CA ASP A 17 -0.07 -0.34 -14.09
C ASP A 17 -1.08 -1.02 -15.03
N LYS A 18 -0.84 -0.95 -16.35
CA LYS A 18 -1.66 -1.65 -17.36
C LYS A 18 -1.46 -3.17 -17.30
N ILE A 19 -0.23 -3.64 -17.12
CA ILE A 19 0.09 -5.05 -16.95
C ILE A 19 -0.63 -5.58 -15.71
N VAL A 20 -0.47 -4.95 -14.55
CA VAL A 20 -1.13 -5.39 -13.31
C VAL A 20 -2.66 -5.43 -13.48
N ARG A 21 -3.27 -4.44 -14.14
CA ARG A 21 -4.73 -4.45 -14.41
C ARG A 21 -5.17 -5.58 -15.33
N LEU A 22 -4.40 -5.81 -16.39
CA LEU A 22 -4.69 -6.87 -17.37
C LEU A 22 -4.66 -8.25 -16.69
N PHE A 23 -3.67 -8.45 -15.84
CA PHE A 23 -3.44 -9.71 -15.13
C PHE A 23 -4.39 -9.91 -13.94
N THR A 24 -4.67 -8.87 -13.17
CA THR A 24 -5.57 -8.95 -11.98
C THR A 24 -7.05 -8.75 -12.31
N ARG A 25 -7.38 -8.52 -13.59
CA ARG A 25 -8.76 -8.30 -14.11
C ARG A 25 -9.58 -7.31 -13.27
N GLY A 26 -8.93 -6.28 -12.72
CA GLY A 26 -9.55 -5.37 -11.77
C GLY A 26 -9.15 -3.92 -11.98
N ARG A 27 -9.83 -3.02 -11.26
CA ARG A 27 -9.69 -1.56 -11.39
C ARG A 27 -8.41 -1.01 -10.75
N TYR A 28 -7.89 -1.70 -9.73
CA TYR A 28 -6.75 -1.24 -8.96
C TYR A 28 -5.45 -1.79 -9.54
N SER A 29 -4.45 -0.94 -9.68
CA SER A 29 -3.10 -1.33 -10.13
C SER A 29 -2.06 -1.26 -9.02
N HIS A 30 -2.34 -0.53 -7.94
CA HIS A 30 -1.40 -0.33 -6.85
C HIS A 30 -2.13 -0.09 -5.53
N CYS A 31 -1.48 -0.36 -4.39
CA CYS A 31 -2.00 -0.01 -3.08
C CYS A 31 -0.90 0.44 -2.12
N GLU A 32 -1.27 1.30 -1.17
CA GLU A 32 -0.40 1.90 -0.18
C GLU A 32 -1.09 1.90 1.19
N LEU A 33 -0.35 1.66 2.27
CA LEU A 33 -0.81 1.96 3.62
C LEU A 33 -0.51 3.42 3.93
N VAL A 34 -1.51 4.13 4.45
CA VAL A 34 -1.46 5.57 4.66
C VAL A 34 -1.68 5.88 6.12
N VAL A 35 -0.71 6.57 6.71
CA VAL A 35 -0.82 7.18 8.03
C VAL A 35 -1.19 8.64 7.82
N LYS A 36 -2.43 9.01 8.14
CA LYS A 36 -2.89 10.40 8.12
C LYS A 36 -2.50 11.08 9.43
N LYS A 37 -1.65 12.09 9.33
CA LYS A 37 -1.19 12.93 10.45
C LYS A 37 -1.66 14.35 10.27
N THR A 38 -1.86 15.04 11.39
CA THR A 38 -2.12 16.47 11.43
C THR A 38 -0.91 17.11 12.11
N GLU A 39 -0.17 17.92 11.37
CA GLU A 39 0.99 18.64 11.88
C GLU A 39 0.60 20.10 12.16
N PHE A 40 1.04 20.61 13.32
CA PHE A 40 0.85 22.01 13.68
C PHE A 40 1.97 22.83 13.07
N THR A 41 1.63 23.69 12.12
CA THR A 41 2.59 24.58 11.47
C THR A 41 2.81 25.77 12.40
N GLY A 42 4.02 25.92 12.96
CA GLY A 42 4.34 26.80 14.09
C GLY A 42 4.23 28.32 13.86
N GLY A 43 3.42 28.80 12.92
CA GLY A 43 3.27 30.21 12.58
C GLY A 43 1.97 30.88 13.07
N SER A 44 0.89 30.12 13.27
CA SER A 44 -0.39 30.70 13.70
C SER A 44 -1.27 29.63 14.37
N HIS A 45 -1.99 30.00 15.43
CA HIS A 45 -2.78 29.11 16.30
C HIS A 45 -3.92 28.33 15.60
N TYR A 46 -4.04 28.36 14.27
CA TYR A 46 -5.14 27.76 13.50
C TYR A 46 -4.73 27.02 12.21
N GLU A 47 -3.45 27.01 11.80
CA GLU A 47 -3.02 26.27 10.61
C GLU A 47 -2.60 24.84 10.96
N ASN A 48 -3.42 23.89 10.51
CA ASN A 48 -3.16 22.46 10.63
C ASN A 48 -2.94 21.89 9.23
N ASP A 49 -1.73 21.40 8.96
CA ASP A 49 -1.45 20.71 7.70
C ASP A 49 -1.71 19.21 7.84
N THR A 50 -2.47 18.67 6.89
CA THR A 50 -2.72 17.23 6.82
C THR A 50 -1.66 16.57 5.97
N VAL A 51 -0.85 15.71 6.60
CA VAL A 51 0.21 14.94 5.94
C VAL A 51 -0.23 13.49 5.79
N TYR A 52 0.00 12.93 4.62
CA TYR A 52 -0.27 11.53 4.30
C TYR A 52 1.05 10.80 4.05
N GLU A 53 1.53 10.09 5.08
CA GLU A 53 2.69 9.23 4.93
C GLU A 53 2.25 7.89 4.34
N CYS A 54 2.71 7.58 3.13
CA CYS A 54 2.39 6.35 2.42
C CYS A 54 3.54 5.34 2.52
N TYR A 55 3.20 4.09 2.80
CA TYR A 55 4.12 2.97 2.94
C TYR A 55 3.67 1.81 2.04
N SER A 56 4.56 1.34 1.18
CA SER A 56 4.35 0.18 0.31
C SER A 56 5.66 -0.20 -0.39
N SER A 57 5.61 -1.28 -1.16
CA SER A 57 6.63 -1.59 -2.15
C SER A 57 6.21 -1.09 -3.53
N SER A 58 7.07 -0.35 -4.23
CA SER A 58 6.76 0.21 -5.55
C SER A 58 7.86 -0.03 -6.59
N PRO A 59 7.49 -0.39 -7.84
CA PRO A 59 8.45 -0.60 -8.91
C PRO A 59 9.17 0.70 -9.28
N ARG A 60 8.51 1.85 -9.09
CA ARG A 60 9.06 3.17 -9.41
C ARG A 60 10.22 3.59 -8.50
N ASP A 61 10.33 2.96 -7.33
CA ASP A 61 11.34 3.29 -6.32
C ASP A 61 12.15 2.03 -5.96
N ASN A 62 12.07 1.00 -6.81
CA ASN A 62 12.82 -0.26 -6.70
C ASN A 62 12.67 -1.02 -5.38
N GLY A 63 11.59 -0.81 -4.62
CA GLY A 63 11.31 -1.62 -3.43
C GLY A 63 10.41 -0.97 -2.40
N VAL A 64 10.54 -1.45 -1.16
CA VAL A 64 9.84 -0.94 0.02
C VAL A 64 10.26 0.48 0.31
N ARG A 65 9.28 1.39 0.34
CA ARG A 65 9.49 2.82 0.52
C ARG A 65 8.50 3.42 1.52
N ARG A 66 8.89 4.58 2.05
CA ARG A 66 8.01 5.56 2.67
C ARG A 66 8.03 6.83 1.83
N LYS A 67 6.87 7.37 1.46
CA LYS A 67 6.77 8.62 0.69
C LYS A 67 5.53 9.41 1.08
N ASN A 68 5.66 10.73 1.18
CA ASN A 68 4.51 11.60 1.35
C ASN A 68 3.83 11.79 -0.01
N ILE A 69 2.57 11.38 -0.13
CA ILE A 69 1.83 11.43 -1.39
C ILE A 69 0.52 12.16 -1.14
N ASN A 70 0.17 13.08 -2.03
CA ASN A 70 -1.18 13.64 -2.04
C ASN A 70 -2.16 12.59 -2.58
N ILE A 71 -2.73 11.83 -1.65
CA ILE A 71 -3.75 10.79 -1.93
C ILE A 71 -5.17 11.35 -2.01
N ASP A 72 -5.38 12.63 -1.71
CA ASP A 72 -6.68 13.31 -1.78
C ASP A 72 -6.99 13.76 -3.22
N ASN A 73 -6.97 12.81 -4.15
CA ASN A 73 -7.32 13.05 -5.54
C ASN A 73 -8.16 11.90 -6.10
N LYS A 74 -8.83 12.16 -7.22
CA LYS A 74 -9.79 11.21 -7.83
C LYS A 74 -9.18 9.88 -8.29
N ASN A 75 -7.86 9.72 -8.24
CA ASN A 75 -7.17 8.49 -8.65
C ASN A 75 -7.01 7.47 -7.52
N TRP A 76 -7.42 7.78 -6.30
CA TRP A 76 -7.32 6.88 -5.15
C TRP A 76 -8.70 6.59 -4.55
N ASP A 77 -8.89 5.33 -4.15
CA ASP A 77 -9.96 4.96 -3.24
C ASP A 77 -9.34 4.69 -1.87
N LEU A 78 -9.82 5.38 -0.83
CA LEU A 78 -9.35 5.22 0.54
C LEU A 78 -10.32 4.33 1.31
N VAL A 79 -9.78 3.34 2.00
CA VAL A 79 -10.55 2.51 2.93
C VAL A 79 -9.88 2.61 4.30
N LYS A 80 -10.64 3.02 5.30
CA LYS A 80 -10.14 3.14 6.68
C LYS A 80 -9.84 1.75 7.23
N LEU A 81 -8.76 1.65 8.00
CA LEU A 81 -8.38 0.45 8.73
C LEU A 81 -8.46 0.76 10.22
N ASP A 82 -9.36 0.09 10.95
CA ASP A 82 -9.60 0.34 12.36
C ASP A 82 -8.70 -0.49 13.28
N ASN A 83 -8.22 -1.65 12.81
CA ASN A 83 -7.39 -2.58 13.59
C ASN A 83 -5.90 -2.54 13.23
N VAL A 84 -5.46 -1.58 12.41
CA VAL A 84 -4.04 -1.41 12.06
C VAL A 84 -3.49 -0.17 12.76
N THR A 85 -2.36 -0.33 13.44
CA THR A 85 -1.69 0.77 14.15
C THR A 85 -0.55 1.35 13.34
N GLU A 86 -0.22 2.62 13.59
CA GLU A 86 0.95 3.27 13.00
C GLU A 86 2.25 2.54 13.36
N GLN A 87 2.37 2.08 14.62
CA GLN A 87 3.53 1.35 15.10
C GLN A 87 3.75 0.06 14.31
N GLN A 88 2.69 -0.68 14.01
CA GLN A 88 2.76 -1.91 13.21
C GLN A 88 3.28 -1.65 11.79
N ILE A 89 2.81 -0.56 11.15
CA ILE A 89 3.31 -0.14 9.83
C ILE A 89 4.79 0.22 9.91
N ILE A 90 5.18 1.05 10.89
CA ILE A 90 6.57 1.50 11.06
C ILE A 90 7.49 0.32 11.37
N SER A 91 7.10 -0.58 12.28
CA SER A 91 7.91 -1.75 12.64
C SER A 91 8.14 -2.66 11.45
N TYR A 92 7.10 -2.97 10.67
CA TYR A 92 7.24 -3.81 9.48
C TYR A 92 8.05 -3.09 8.39
N TYR A 93 7.87 -1.77 8.23
CA TYR A 93 8.71 -0.97 7.35
C TYR A 93 10.18 -1.03 7.74
N GLN A 94 10.55 -0.87 9.01
CA GLN A 94 11.95 -0.96 9.43
C GLN A 94 12.55 -2.35 9.18
N GLN A 95 11.77 -3.42 9.35
CA GLN A 95 12.20 -4.79 9.07
C GLN A 95 12.42 -5.06 7.58
N THR A 96 11.64 -4.40 6.72
CA THR A 96 11.62 -4.67 5.26
C THR A 96 12.26 -3.54 4.43
N LYS A 97 12.70 -2.45 5.07
CA LYS A 97 13.32 -1.31 4.41
C LYS A 97 14.60 -1.76 3.71
N GLY A 98 14.69 -1.48 2.41
CA GLY A 98 15.79 -1.93 1.56
C GLY A 98 15.50 -3.23 0.80
N ALA A 99 14.40 -3.94 1.12
CA ALA A 99 13.92 -5.03 0.28
C ALA A 99 13.55 -4.52 -1.12
N LYS A 100 13.97 -5.27 -2.14
CA LYS A 100 13.80 -4.86 -3.55
C LYS A 100 12.37 -5.06 -4.02
N TYR A 101 11.98 -4.35 -5.07
CA TYR A 101 10.66 -4.54 -5.67
C TYR A 101 10.62 -5.87 -6.41
N ASP A 102 9.58 -6.65 -6.15
CA ASP A 102 9.38 -7.90 -6.88
C ASP A 102 8.60 -7.70 -8.18
N LEU A 103 9.32 -7.45 -9.27
CA LEU A 103 8.68 -7.38 -10.58
C LEU A 103 8.20 -8.76 -11.05
N TRP A 104 8.95 -9.82 -10.72
CA TRP A 104 8.58 -11.19 -11.05
C TRP A 104 7.43 -11.67 -10.17
N GLY A 105 7.40 -11.27 -8.90
CA GLY A 105 6.36 -11.67 -7.95
C GLY A 105 5.04 -11.02 -8.26
N ALA A 106 5.06 -9.75 -8.67
CA ALA A 106 3.86 -9.06 -9.18
C ALA A 106 3.23 -9.76 -10.41
N ILE A 107 4.05 -10.41 -11.25
CA ILE A 107 3.59 -11.24 -12.37
C ILE A 107 3.20 -12.65 -11.85
N GLY A 108 3.97 -13.19 -10.92
CA GLY A 108 3.84 -14.51 -10.29
C GLY A 108 2.58 -14.70 -9.45
N VAL A 109 2.02 -13.63 -8.87
CA VAL A 109 0.68 -13.62 -8.23
C VAL A 109 -0.38 -14.19 -9.18
N CYS A 110 -0.27 -13.90 -10.47
CA CYS A 110 -1.22 -14.35 -11.47
C CYS A 110 -0.94 -15.78 -11.96
N LEU A 111 0.25 -16.30 -11.65
CA LEU A 111 0.68 -17.68 -11.92
C LEU A 111 0.68 -18.57 -10.67
N GLY A 112 0.37 -18.02 -9.48
CA GLY A 112 0.34 -18.76 -8.21
C GLY A 112 1.71 -19.22 -7.70
N ILE A 113 2.79 -18.57 -8.14
CA ILE A 113 4.17 -18.94 -7.77
C ILE A 113 4.63 -18.03 -6.63
N GLN A 114 5.09 -18.64 -5.53
CA GLN A 114 5.72 -17.93 -4.43
C GLN A 114 7.07 -17.36 -4.89
N ASP A 115 7.26 -16.05 -4.76
CA ASP A 115 8.52 -15.40 -5.10
C ASP A 115 9.50 -15.36 -3.92
N GLU A 116 10.71 -14.91 -4.18
CA GLU A 116 11.80 -14.76 -3.22
C GLU A 116 11.38 -13.92 -2.00
N ARG A 117 11.63 -14.45 -0.81
CA ARG A 117 11.27 -13.82 0.49
C ARG A 117 11.90 -12.43 0.73
N GLU A 118 12.78 -11.96 -0.15
CA GLU A 118 13.51 -10.69 -0.05
C GLU A 118 12.96 -9.60 -1.00
N LYS A 119 11.90 -9.91 -1.75
CA LYS A 119 11.25 -8.97 -2.63
C LYS A 119 9.75 -8.89 -2.29
N TYR A 120 9.20 -7.70 -2.40
CA TYR A 120 7.79 -7.46 -2.11
C TYR A 120 7.15 -6.71 -3.27
N PHE A 121 5.90 -7.04 -3.61
CA PHE A 121 5.05 -6.16 -4.40
C PHE A 121 4.01 -5.47 -3.51
N CYS A 122 3.31 -4.48 -4.06
CA CYS A 122 2.54 -3.51 -3.28
C CYS A 122 1.45 -4.13 -2.38
N SER A 123 0.71 -5.10 -2.90
CA SER A 123 -0.41 -5.73 -2.19
C SER A 123 0.03 -6.79 -1.20
N GLU A 124 1.09 -7.54 -1.49
CA GLU A 124 1.71 -8.43 -0.52
C GLU A 124 2.19 -7.67 0.71
N TRP A 125 2.96 -6.59 0.50
CA TRP A 125 3.48 -5.80 1.61
C TRP A 125 2.34 -5.23 2.47
N CYS A 126 1.31 -4.67 1.83
CA CYS A 126 0.14 -4.15 2.54
C CYS A 126 -0.63 -5.26 3.27
N PHE A 127 -0.84 -6.43 2.65
CA PHE A 127 -1.54 -7.56 3.27
C PHE A 127 -0.79 -8.06 4.50
N ASN A 128 0.52 -8.25 4.38
CA ASN A 128 1.36 -8.77 5.45
C ASN A 128 1.32 -7.86 6.69
N VAL A 129 1.33 -6.55 6.47
CA VAL A 129 1.13 -5.58 7.55
C VAL A 129 -0.28 -5.69 8.12
N ILE A 130 -1.35 -5.62 7.31
CA ILE A 130 -2.73 -5.59 7.80
C ILE A 130 -3.09 -6.83 8.61
N PHE A 131 -2.67 -8.02 8.15
CA PHE A 131 -3.06 -9.30 8.73
C PHE A 131 -1.99 -9.92 9.63
N GLY A 132 -0.80 -9.30 9.75
CA GLY A 132 0.32 -9.89 10.49
C GLY A 132 0.73 -11.25 9.91
N SER A 133 0.78 -11.36 8.59
CA SER A 133 0.95 -12.63 7.86
C SER A 133 2.09 -12.53 6.84
N ASP A 134 2.54 -13.67 6.31
CA ASP A 134 3.45 -13.78 5.17
C ASP A 134 2.74 -14.34 3.91
N GLN A 135 1.42 -14.49 3.96
CA GLN A 135 0.61 -15.07 2.87
C GLN A 135 0.16 -14.04 1.82
N GLY A 136 0.67 -12.80 1.91
CA GLY A 136 0.32 -11.70 1.02
C GLY A 136 0.65 -11.95 -0.45
N TRP A 137 1.62 -12.81 -0.75
CA TRP A 137 2.02 -13.21 -2.10
C TRP A 137 0.87 -13.80 -2.95
N ARG A 138 -0.24 -14.18 -2.31
CA ARG A 138 -1.42 -14.79 -2.94
C ARG A 138 -2.46 -13.76 -3.42
N PHE A 139 -2.35 -12.50 -2.98
CA PHE A 139 -3.42 -11.53 -3.11
C PHE A 139 -2.99 -10.30 -3.93
N SER A 140 -3.69 -10.08 -5.03
CA SER A 140 -3.59 -8.85 -5.82
C SER A 140 -4.21 -7.64 -5.12
N PRO A 141 -3.93 -6.39 -5.57
CA PRO A 141 -4.55 -5.19 -5.00
C PRO A 141 -6.09 -5.22 -5.07
N ASN A 142 -6.66 -5.88 -6.08
CA ASN A 142 -8.11 -6.02 -6.24
C ASN A 142 -8.71 -7.03 -5.25
N GLN A 143 -8.04 -8.17 -5.04
CA GLN A 143 -8.47 -9.12 -4.01
C GLN A 143 -8.35 -8.51 -2.61
N LEU A 144 -7.23 -7.84 -2.32
CA LEU A 144 -7.03 -7.13 -1.07
C LEU A 144 -8.13 -6.10 -0.82
N ALA A 145 -8.51 -5.32 -1.84
CA ALA A 145 -9.61 -4.36 -1.74
C ALA A 145 -10.95 -5.02 -1.37
N VAL A 146 -11.26 -6.19 -1.93
CA VAL A 146 -12.49 -6.95 -1.60
C VAL A 146 -12.42 -7.48 -0.17
N ILE A 147 -11.29 -8.07 0.22
CA ILE A 147 -11.08 -8.62 1.57
C ILE A 147 -11.27 -7.52 2.61
N ILE A 148 -10.59 -6.38 2.48
CA ILE A 148 -10.65 -5.29 3.47
C ILE A 148 -12.07 -4.73 3.59
N ARG A 149 -12.75 -4.51 2.45
CA ARG A 149 -14.13 -3.98 2.46
C ARG A 149 -15.13 -4.91 3.13
N ASN A 150 -14.94 -6.22 2.99
CA ASN A 150 -15.86 -7.21 3.56
C ASN A 150 -15.56 -7.54 5.02
N SER A 151 -14.30 -7.42 5.44
CA SER A 151 -13.86 -7.89 6.75
C SER A 151 -14.04 -6.89 7.89
N ARG A 152 -14.56 -5.67 7.65
CA ARG A 152 -14.73 -4.58 8.65
C ARG A 152 -13.51 -4.42 9.57
N ILE A 153 -12.32 -4.46 8.98
CA ILE A 153 -11.02 -4.39 9.68
C ILE A 153 -10.58 -2.94 9.84
#